data_AF-A0A514LEJ0-F1
#
_entry.id   AF-A0A514LEJ0-F1
#
_cell.length_a   1.000
_cell.length_b   1.000
_cell.length_c   1.000
_cell.angle_alpha   90.00
_cell.angle_beta   90.00
_cell.angle_gamma   90.00
#
_symmetry.space_group_name_H-M   'P 1'
#
loop_
_entity.id
_entity.type
_entity.pdbx_description
1 polymer ?
#
loop_
_entity_poly.entity_id
_entity_poly.type
_entity_poly.pdbx_seq_one_letter_code
_entity_poly.pdbx_strand_id
1 'polypeptide(L)'
;MKSILLQILESHKHLKEINDKPGDLDAIKKELLKINGFLKVVSNKIEDSKIPHSDFKPLKSKFRNYLENYSFEQEIETMAPLYQDDVHRVKNMRLKILESLEDNKMMEDVKELGDKI
;
A
#
# COMPACT_ATOMS: atom_id res chain seq x y z
N MET A 1 -11.53 9.75 8.56
CA MET A 1 -11.22 9.44 7.15
C MET A 1 -9.92 10.09 6.70
N LYS A 2 -9.80 11.43 6.68
CA LYS A 2 -8.56 12.16 6.32
C LYS A 2 -7.30 11.58 6.96
N SER A 3 -7.33 11.35 8.28
CA SER A 3 -6.22 10.75 9.02
C SER A 3 -5.76 9.39 8.47
N ILE A 4 -6.68 8.54 7.98
CA ILE A 4 -6.33 7.22 7.44
C ILE A 4 -5.68 7.37 6.05
N LEU A 5 -6.19 8.28 5.22
CA LEU A 5 -5.59 8.58 3.91
C LEU A 5 -4.16 9.12 4.08
N LEU A 6 -3.94 10.02 5.04
CA LEU A 6 -2.60 10.52 5.37
C LEU A 6 -1.66 9.40 5.85
N GLN A 7 -2.15 8.47 6.67
CA GLN A 7 -1.35 7.31 7.13
C GLN A 7 -0.98 6.33 6.01
N ILE A 8 -1.86 6.16 5.01
CA ILE A 8 -1.55 5.40 3.78
C ILE A 8 -0.39 6.09 3.04
N LEU A 9 -0.50 7.40 2.80
CA LEU A 9 0.53 8.17 2.10
C LEU A 9 1.87 8.19 2.84
N GLU A 10 1.84 8.29 4.17
CA GLU A 10 3.02 8.26 5.01
C GLU A 10 3.74 6.90 4.91
N SER A 11 3.01 5.80 5.06
CA SER A 11 3.58 4.45 4.96
C SER A 11 4.12 4.18 3.55
N HIS A 12 3.40 4.63 2.52
CA HIS A 12 3.83 4.55 1.13
C HIS A 12 5.11 5.37 0.85
N LYS A 13 5.22 6.58 1.44
CA LYS A 13 6.44 7.39 1.37
C LYS A 13 7.61 6.65 2.02
N HIS A 14 7.43 6.12 3.23
CA HIS A 14 8.48 5.34 3.90
C HIS A 14 8.93 4.15 3.05
N LEU A 15 8.00 3.43 2.41
CA LEU A 15 8.32 2.34 1.48
C LEU A 15 9.15 2.82 0.28
N LYS A 16 8.90 4.01 -0.27
CA LYS A 16 9.72 4.60 -1.34
C LYS A 16 11.15 4.93 -0.90
N GLU A 17 11.33 5.28 0.36
CA GLU A 17 12.61 5.76 0.92
C GLU A 17 13.52 4.63 1.44
N ILE A 18 13.05 3.37 1.43
CA ILE A 18 13.88 2.20 1.76
C ILE A 18 15.04 2.06 0.76
N ASN A 19 16.24 1.75 1.27
CA ASN A 19 17.50 1.76 0.52
C ASN A 19 17.94 0.37 0.01
N ASP A 20 17.09 -0.64 0.16
CA ASP A 20 17.29 -2.01 -0.33
C ASP A 20 18.51 -2.74 0.28
N LYS A 21 18.84 -2.47 1.55
CA LYS A 21 19.96 -3.11 2.24
C LYS A 21 19.58 -4.50 2.77
N PRO A 22 20.56 -5.39 3.07
CA PRO A 22 20.27 -6.65 3.75
C PRO A 22 19.45 -6.39 5.03
N GLY A 23 18.35 -7.14 5.20
CA GLY A 23 17.40 -6.94 6.30
C GLY A 23 16.27 -5.92 6.04
N ASP A 24 16.31 -5.12 4.97
CA ASP A 24 15.22 -4.17 4.65
C ASP A 24 13.92 -4.88 4.22
N LEU A 25 13.96 -6.19 3.95
CA LEU A 25 12.76 -6.98 3.66
C LEU A 25 11.72 -6.91 4.79
N ASP A 26 12.16 -6.85 6.05
CA ASP A 26 11.27 -6.70 7.21
C ASP A 26 10.65 -5.30 7.26
N ALA A 27 11.41 -4.27 6.90
CA ALA A 27 10.91 -2.90 6.81
C ALA A 27 9.88 -2.76 5.69
N ILE A 28 10.13 -3.38 4.53
CA ILE A 28 9.17 -3.46 3.41
C ILE A 28 7.89 -4.15 3.87
N LYS A 29 7.99 -5.32 4.52
CA LYS A 29 6.84 -6.07 5.03
C LYS A 29 6.02 -5.23 6.01
N LYS A 30 6.68 -4.50 6.91
CA LYS A 30 6.04 -3.65 7.91
C LYS A 30 5.23 -2.52 7.28
N GLU A 31 5.80 -1.77 6.34
CA GLU A 31 5.08 -0.68 5.69
C GLU A 31 3.95 -1.21 4.79
N LEU A 32 4.16 -2.34 4.10
CA LEU A 32 3.11 -3.04 3.34
C LEU A 32 1.92 -3.42 4.24
N LEU A 33 2.17 -4.05 5.39
CA LEU A 33 1.12 -4.47 6.32
C LEU A 33 0.29 -3.29 6.83
N LYS A 34 0.94 -2.15 7.11
CA LYS A 34 0.23 -0.91 7.48
C LYS A 34 -0.68 -0.44 6.37
N ILE A 35 -0.16 -0.33 5.14
CA ILE A 35 -0.94 0.09 3.97
C ILE A 35 -2.14 -0.84 3.80
N ASN A 36 -1.92 -2.16 3.74
CA ASN A 36 -2.99 -3.16 3.60
C ASN A 36 -4.04 -3.05 4.71
N GLY A 37 -3.61 -2.83 5.95
CA GLY A 37 -4.51 -2.62 7.08
C GLY A 37 -5.41 -1.41 6.89
N PHE A 38 -4.84 -0.27 6.49
CA PHE A 38 -5.61 0.95 6.22
C PHE A 38 -6.54 0.81 5.01
N LEU A 39 -6.08 0.21 3.92
CA LEU A 39 -6.91 -0.08 2.75
C LEU A 39 -8.11 -0.96 3.14
N LYS A 40 -7.90 -2.02 3.93
CA LYS A 40 -8.97 -2.88 4.44
C LYS A 40 -9.98 -2.11 5.29
N VAL A 41 -9.52 -1.21 6.16
CA VAL A 41 -10.40 -0.36 6.97
C VAL A 41 -11.29 0.52 6.08
N VAL A 42 -10.71 1.18 5.09
CA VAL A 42 -11.48 2.04 4.17
C VAL A 42 -12.45 1.21 3.32
N SER A 43 -12.01 0.08 2.78
CA SER A 43 -12.81 -0.80 1.92
C SER A 43 -14.01 -1.45 2.61
N ASN A 44 -13.90 -1.73 3.91
CA ASN A 44 -14.88 -2.56 4.62
C ASN A 44 -15.67 -1.81 5.69
N LYS A 45 -15.07 -0.83 6.38
CA LYS A 45 -15.71 -0.18 7.54
C LYS A 45 -16.34 1.18 7.23
N ILE A 46 -15.97 1.79 6.10
CA ILE A 46 -16.46 3.13 5.73
C ILE A 46 -17.56 2.95 4.68
N GLU A 47 -18.80 3.25 5.07
CA GLU A 47 -19.94 3.26 4.15
C GLU A 47 -19.84 4.40 3.15
N ASP A 48 -20.19 4.12 1.89
CA ASP A 48 -20.15 5.11 0.80
C ASP A 48 -21.04 6.33 1.12
N SER A 49 -22.18 6.10 1.77
CA SER A 49 -23.13 7.14 2.19
C SER A 49 -22.56 8.13 3.21
N LYS A 50 -21.48 7.77 3.91
CA LYS A 50 -20.85 8.62 4.95
C LYS A 50 -19.80 9.58 4.37
N ILE A 51 -19.43 9.43 3.10
CA ILE A 51 -18.49 10.32 2.41
C ILE A 51 -19.21 10.95 1.21
N PRO A 52 -19.64 12.23 1.29
CA PRO A 52 -20.43 12.86 0.23
C PRO A 52 -19.64 13.19 -1.05
N HIS A 53 -18.38 12.74 -1.16
CA HIS A 53 -17.52 13.02 -2.30
C HIS A 53 -17.60 11.90 -3.35
N SER A 54 -17.86 12.29 -4.60
CA SER A 54 -17.94 11.40 -5.77
C SER A 54 -16.73 10.49 -5.93
N ASP A 55 -15.55 10.99 -5.56
CA ASP A 55 -14.26 10.35 -5.80
C ASP A 55 -13.99 9.19 -4.81
N PHE A 56 -14.77 9.10 -3.72
CA PHE A 56 -14.58 8.07 -2.71
C PHE A 56 -14.93 6.67 -3.22
N LYS A 57 -16.05 6.52 -3.91
CA LYS A 57 -16.51 5.20 -4.40
C LYS A 57 -15.54 4.59 -5.43
N PRO A 58 -15.05 5.34 -6.44
CA PRO A 58 -13.97 4.87 -7.32
C PRO A 58 -12.71 4.47 -6.56
N LEU A 59 -12.23 5.30 -5.62
CA LEU A 59 -11.03 5.01 -4.84
C LEU A 59 -11.16 3.71 -4.03
N LYS A 60 -12.32 3.52 -3.39
CA LYS A 60 -12.64 2.30 -2.64
C LYS A 60 -12.64 1.06 -3.54
N SER A 61 -13.09 1.18 -4.79
CA SER A 61 -13.01 0.09 -5.78
C SER A 61 -11.55 -0.26 -6.10
N LYS A 62 -10.67 0.74 -6.27
CA LYS A 62 -9.23 0.52 -6.51
C LYS A 62 -8.59 -0.21 -5.34
N PHE A 63 -8.93 0.16 -4.10
CA PHE A 63 -8.43 -0.50 -2.90
C PHE A 63 -8.80 -1.99 -2.85
N ARG A 64 -10.06 -2.32 -3.17
CA ARG A 64 -10.51 -3.72 -3.24
C ARG A 64 -9.78 -4.48 -4.33
N ASN A 65 -9.69 -3.90 -5.52
CA ASN A 65 -8.98 -4.50 -6.64
C ASN A 65 -7.51 -4.81 -6.28
N TYR A 66 -6.82 -3.89 -5.61
CA TYR A 66 -5.46 -4.13 -5.12
C TYR A 66 -5.41 -5.29 -4.11
N LEU A 67 -6.26 -5.25 -3.08
CA LEU A 67 -6.28 -6.28 -2.02
C LEU A 67 -6.66 -7.68 -2.51
N GLU A 68 -7.40 -7.78 -3.62
CA GLU A 68 -7.83 -9.05 -4.22
C GLU A 68 -6.78 -9.64 -5.17
N ASN A 69 -6.03 -8.79 -5.89
CA ASN A 69 -5.10 -9.24 -6.94
C ASN A 69 -3.64 -9.34 -6.48
N TYR A 70 -3.28 -8.77 -5.32
CA TYR A 70 -1.91 -8.77 -4.82
C TYR A 70 -1.78 -9.39 -3.43
N SER A 71 -0.89 -10.39 -3.30
CA SER A 71 -0.62 -11.11 -2.06
C SER A 71 0.87 -11.08 -1.67
N PHE A 72 1.44 -9.87 -1.66
CA PHE A 72 2.87 -9.67 -1.39
C PHE A 72 3.31 -10.14 0.00
N GLU A 73 2.41 -10.19 1.00
CA GLU A 73 2.72 -10.71 2.33
C GLU A 73 3.24 -12.16 2.26
N GLN A 74 2.55 -13.00 1.47
CA GLN A 74 2.94 -14.41 1.24
C GLN A 74 4.21 -14.52 0.40
N GLU A 75 4.36 -13.66 -0.61
CA GLU A 75 5.57 -13.63 -1.43
C GLU A 75 6.81 -13.28 -0.60
N ILE A 76 6.71 -12.27 0.28
CA ILE A 76 7.80 -11.89 1.19
C ILE A 76 8.12 -13.02 2.16
N GLU A 77 7.11 -13.66 2.76
CA GLU A 77 7.33 -14.80 3.67
C GLU A 77 8.04 -15.97 3.00
N THR A 78 7.69 -16.25 1.75
CA THR A 78 8.31 -17.31 0.96
C THR A 78 9.75 -16.95 0.57
N MET A 79 10.02 -15.67 0.31
CA MET A 79 11.34 -15.20 -0.09
C MET A 79 12.33 -14.99 1.07
N ALA A 80 11.84 -14.66 2.27
CA ALA A 80 12.69 -14.26 3.39
C ALA A 80 13.81 -15.28 3.73
N PRO A 81 13.57 -16.60 3.81
CA PRO A 81 14.63 -17.55 4.16
C PRO A 81 15.74 -17.67 3.11
N LEU A 82 15.47 -17.28 1.86
CA LEU A 82 16.35 -17.52 0.72
C LEU A 82 17.06 -16.25 0.22
N TYR A 83 16.43 -15.09 0.40
CA TYR A 83 16.80 -13.87 -0.33
C TYR A 83 16.84 -12.61 0.53
N GLN A 84 16.75 -12.74 1.86
CA GLN A 84 16.76 -11.57 2.76
C GLN A 84 18.06 -10.75 2.69
N ASP A 85 19.18 -11.38 2.30
CA ASP A 85 20.47 -10.71 2.09
C ASP A 85 20.75 -10.37 0.61
N ASP A 86 19.89 -10.79 -0.32
CA ASP A 86 20.00 -10.47 -1.74
C ASP A 86 19.35 -9.11 -2.02
N VAL A 87 20.18 -8.07 -2.00
CA VAL A 87 19.82 -6.66 -2.26
C VAL A 87 19.00 -6.49 -3.55
N HIS A 88 19.33 -7.23 -4.62
CA HIS A 88 18.59 -7.12 -5.88
C HIS A 88 17.18 -7.70 -5.75
N ARG A 89 17.02 -8.81 -5.04
CA ARG A 89 15.71 -9.42 -4.78
C ARG A 89 14.85 -8.56 -3.85
N VAL A 90 15.45 -8.00 -2.80
CA VAL A 90 14.79 -7.05 -1.89
C VAL A 90 14.29 -5.83 -2.67
N LYS A 91 15.17 -5.22 -3.49
CA LYS A 91 14.81 -4.11 -4.37
C LYS A 91 13.66 -4.45 -5.32
N ASN A 92 13.74 -5.60 -5.99
CA ASN A 92 12.71 -6.01 -6.94
C ASN A 92 11.34 -6.23 -6.26
N MET A 93 11.33 -6.79 -5.04
CA MET A 93 10.11 -6.92 -4.25
C MET A 93 9.51 -5.55 -3.93
N ARG A 94 10.33 -4.61 -3.45
CA ARG A 94 9.90 -3.25 -3.15
C ARG A 94 9.30 -2.55 -4.38
N LEU A 95 9.96 -2.65 -5.53
CA LEU A 95 9.50 -2.01 -6.76
C LEU A 95 8.16 -2.58 -7.22
N LYS A 96 7.95 -3.90 -7.19
CA LYS A 96 6.67 -4.52 -7.54
C LYS A 96 5.52 -4.05 -6.61
N ILE A 97 5.80 -3.93 -5.32
CA ILE A 97 4.81 -3.40 -4.36
C ILE A 97 4.49 -1.94 -4.69
N LEU A 98 5.49 -1.12 -4.98
CA LEU A 98 5.27 0.29 -5.37
C LEU A 98 4.48 0.40 -6.68
N GLU A 99 4.86 -0.37 -7.71
CA GLU A 99 4.18 -0.39 -9.01
C GLU A 99 2.70 -0.77 -8.87
N SER A 100 2.38 -1.80 -8.10
CA SER A 100 1.00 -2.22 -7.84
C SER A 100 0.19 -1.21 -7.01
N LEU A 101 0.83 -0.48 -6.10
CA LEU A 101 0.18 0.60 -5.34
C LEU A 101 -0.07 1.84 -6.22
N GLU A 102 0.79 2.11 -7.19
CA GLU A 102 0.65 3.22 -8.13
C GLU A 102 -0.25 2.86 -9.34
N ASP A 103 -0.56 1.58 -9.52
CA ASP A 103 -1.43 1.11 -10.58
C ASP A 103 -2.79 1.80 -10.52
N ASN A 104 -3.35 2.06 -11.70
CA ASN A 104 -4.59 2.82 -11.87
C ASN A 104 -4.61 4.16 -11.11
N LYS A 105 -3.45 4.78 -10.84
CA LYS A 105 -3.31 6.06 -10.11
C LYS A 105 -3.85 6.00 -8.68
N MET A 106 -3.85 4.83 -8.04
CA MET A 106 -4.50 4.66 -6.73
C MET A 106 -3.92 5.60 -5.67
N MET A 107 -2.60 5.76 -5.56
CA MET A 107 -1.99 6.67 -4.57
C MET A 107 -2.20 8.16 -4.90
N GLU A 108 -2.32 8.52 -6.17
CA GLU A 108 -2.67 9.88 -6.60
C GLU A 108 -4.08 10.24 -6.10
N ASP A 109 -5.05 9.37 -6.35
CA ASP A 109 -6.43 9.56 -5.88
C ASP A 109 -6.53 9.60 -4.35
N VAL A 110 -5.72 8.81 -3.62
CA VAL A 110 -5.64 8.90 -2.14
C VAL A 110 -5.27 10.31 -1.72
N LYS A 111 -4.26 10.89 -2.37
CA LYS A 111 -3.79 12.25 -2.08
C LYS A 111 -4.86 13.28 -2.44
N GLU A 112 -5.41 13.21 -3.64
CA GLU A 112 -6.44 14.15 -4.08
C GLU A 112 -7.67 14.14 -3.16
N LEU A 113 -8.16 12.96 -2.77
CA LEU A 113 -9.27 12.87 -1.84
C LEU A 113 -8.88 13.41 -0.45
N GLY A 114 -7.68 13.10 0.03
CA GLY A 114 -7.16 13.59 1.31
C GLY A 114 -7.01 15.12 1.37
N ASP A 115 -6.72 15.76 0.25
CA ASP A 115 -6.63 17.22 0.12
C ASP A 115 -8.03 17.87 0.08
N LYS A 116 -9.04 17.17 -0.45
CA LYS A 116 -10.44 17.64 -0.58
C LYS A 116 -11.25 17.55 0.71
N ILE A 117 -10.96 16.59 1.59
CA ILE A 117 -11.69 16.34 2.85
C ILE A 117 -10.95 16.88 4.06
#